data_AF-A0A971FCC6-F1
#
_entry.id   AF-A0A971FCC6-F1
#
_cell.length_a   1.000
_cell.length_b   1.000
_cell.length_c   1.000
_cell.angle_alpha   90.00
_cell.angle_beta   90.00
_cell.angle_gamma   90.00
#
_symmetry.space_group_name_H-M   'P 1'
#
loop_
_entity.id
_entity.type
_entity.pdbx_description
1 polymer ?
#
loop_
_entity_poly.entity_id
_entity_poly.type
_entity_poly.pdbx_seq_one_letter_code
_entity_poly.pdbx_strand_id
1 'polypeptide(L)'
;MPENPDRPWRTPFPVHCWALGLFAAATLAVVAVFLAYGDVNVWEGWRESNELRKQAYGERLYVESVYRTRANTWSNLAYVLVGLYAVVLGVNDLRRKDRAGEGHLRRRPALGILYGVACCYLGFGSGLFHASLTHWGQQLDVAAMYSPVVVLIALHLDRFLPAWPLWVAAAVVACALLYVYKWSMSSGTVLPALILTVTVLAVADRLLHMGGAMQFRWMAAAAVCLVLAYLFRQLDIDRRFTGPDTWLQGHVLWHFLTAAALAAVYLYHRSERV
;
A
#
# COMPACT_ATOMS: atom_id res chain seq x y z
N MET A 1 22.66 8.61 -28.61
CA MET A 1 22.67 7.13 -28.72
C MET A 1 21.27 6.64 -28.43
N PRO A 2 20.66 5.78 -29.26
CA PRO A 2 19.38 5.17 -28.94
C PRO A 2 19.56 4.31 -27.67
N GLU A 3 18.67 4.48 -26.69
CA GLU A 3 18.70 3.66 -25.48
C GLU A 3 18.55 2.19 -25.86
N ASN A 4 19.48 1.35 -25.39
CA ASN A 4 19.39 -0.10 -25.57
C ASN A 4 18.07 -0.58 -24.94
N PRO A 5 17.13 -1.14 -25.71
CA PRO A 5 15.84 -1.59 -25.20
C PRO A 5 15.98 -2.70 -24.14
N ASP A 6 17.11 -3.41 -24.08
CA ASP A 6 17.36 -4.45 -23.09
C ASP A 6 17.97 -3.94 -21.79
N ARG A 7 18.31 -2.64 -21.68
CA ARG A 7 18.76 -2.10 -20.40
C ARG A 7 17.59 -2.05 -19.42
N PRO A 8 17.72 -2.67 -18.22
CA PRO A 8 16.72 -2.55 -17.19
C PRO A 8 16.58 -1.09 -16.78
N TRP A 9 15.34 -0.63 -16.59
CA TRP A 9 15.04 0.69 -16.02
C TRP A 9 15.86 0.87 -14.74
N ARG A 10 16.68 1.93 -14.71
CA ARG A 10 17.43 2.32 -13.52
C ARG A 10 16.76 3.54 -12.91
N THR A 11 16.38 3.41 -11.65
CA THR A 11 15.87 4.53 -10.87
C THR A 11 16.99 5.58 -10.73
N PRO A 12 16.72 6.86 -11.03
CA PRO A 12 17.73 7.91 -10.90
C PRO A 12 18.25 8.03 -9.47
N PHE A 13 19.55 8.30 -9.30
CA PHE A 13 20.15 8.47 -7.98
C PHE A 13 19.41 9.49 -7.08
N PRO A 14 18.98 10.68 -7.57
CA PRO A 14 18.22 11.63 -6.75
C PRO A 14 16.90 11.06 -6.21
N VAL A 15 16.26 10.13 -6.94
CA VAL A 15 15.03 9.47 -6.47
C VAL A 15 15.31 8.63 -5.23
N HIS A 16 16.42 7.88 -5.22
CA HIS A 16 16.84 7.13 -4.04
C HIS A 16 17.12 8.05 -2.85
N CYS A 17 17.86 9.15 -3.05
CA CYS A 17 18.15 10.11 -1.99
C CYS A 17 16.88 10.69 -1.36
N TRP A 18 15.93 11.14 -2.19
CA TRP A 18 14.67 11.70 -1.69
C TRP A 18 13.79 10.67 -1.02
N ALA A 19 13.58 9.50 -1.64
CA ALA A 19 12.71 8.47 -1.08
C ALA A 19 13.27 7.93 0.25
N LEU A 20 14.57 7.63 0.31
CA LEU A 20 15.22 7.10 1.51
C LEU A 20 15.38 8.17 2.59
N GLY A 21 15.66 9.43 2.22
CA GLY A 21 15.74 10.53 3.17
C GLY A 21 14.40 10.81 3.85
N LEU A 22 13.31 10.86 3.09
CA LEU A 22 11.95 10.99 3.63
C LEU A 22 11.55 9.78 4.48
N PHE A 23 11.92 8.57 4.04
CA PHE A 23 11.66 7.35 4.80
C PHE A 23 12.42 7.32 6.13
N ALA A 24 13.68 7.72 6.14
CA ALA A 24 14.48 7.85 7.36
C ALA A 24 13.86 8.88 8.30
N ALA A 25 13.44 10.04 7.80
CA ALA A 25 12.75 11.05 8.60
C ALA A 25 11.44 10.53 9.22
N ALA A 26 10.61 9.83 8.44
CA ALA A 26 9.39 9.21 8.94
C ALA A 26 9.68 8.14 10.00
N THR A 27 10.69 7.31 9.78
CA THR A 27 11.12 6.27 10.73
C THR A 27 11.62 6.89 12.03
N LEU A 28 12.44 7.94 11.95
CA LEU A 28 12.94 8.67 13.12
C LEU A 28 11.79 9.32 13.91
N ALA A 29 10.75 9.84 13.23
CA ALA A 29 9.58 10.38 13.91
C ALA A 29 8.81 9.30 14.69
N VAL A 30 8.59 8.12 14.11
CA VAL A 30 7.94 6.99 14.80
C VAL A 30 8.80 6.50 15.97
N VAL A 31 10.14 6.45 15.81
CA VAL A 31 11.09 6.15 16.91
C VAL A 31 11.01 7.19 18.01
N ALA A 32 11.01 8.49 17.68
CA ALA A 32 10.90 9.55 18.68
C ALA A 32 9.61 9.45 19.49
N VAL A 33 8.47 9.15 18.84
CA VAL A 33 7.18 8.93 19.52
C VAL A 33 7.26 7.74 20.46
N PHE A 34 7.83 6.61 20.03
CA PHE A 34 7.97 5.43 20.88
C PHE A 34 8.91 5.66 22.06
N LEU A 35 10.03 6.35 21.87
CA LEU A 35 10.96 6.65 22.96
C LEU A 35 10.35 7.63 23.97
N ALA A 36 9.53 8.57 23.52
CA ALA A 36 8.89 9.56 24.39
C ALA A 36 7.68 9.00 25.16
N TYR A 37 6.92 8.08 24.56
CA TYR A 37 5.62 7.62 25.09
C TYR A 37 5.48 6.09 25.17
N GLY A 38 6.61 5.36 25.14
CA GLY A 38 6.65 3.90 25.00
C GLY A 38 5.79 3.13 26.01
N ASP A 39 5.69 3.64 27.23
CA ASP A 39 4.91 3.06 28.33
C ASP A 39 3.81 4.02 28.83
N VAL A 40 3.34 4.91 27.94
CA VAL A 40 2.27 5.87 28.23
C VAL A 40 1.04 5.58 27.36
N ASN A 41 -0.12 5.43 28.01
CA ASN A 41 -1.39 5.16 27.35
C ASN A 41 -2.01 6.44 26.78
N VAL A 42 -1.47 6.95 25.68
CA VAL A 42 -1.98 8.15 25.00
C VAL A 42 -3.37 7.96 24.38
N TRP A 43 -3.89 6.73 24.38
CA TRP A 43 -5.18 6.35 23.81
C TRP A 43 -6.29 6.25 24.87
N GLU A 44 -6.01 6.62 26.10
CA GLU A 44 -7.02 6.68 27.17
C GLU A 44 -8.22 7.55 26.75
N GLY A 45 -9.44 7.10 27.06
CA GLY A 45 -10.68 7.78 26.69
C GLY A 45 -11.15 7.58 25.24
N TRP A 46 -10.33 6.98 24.37
CA TRP A 46 -10.76 6.64 23.01
C TRP A 46 -11.64 5.38 23.00
N ARG A 47 -12.64 5.35 22.10
CA ARG A 47 -13.44 4.15 21.89
C ARG A 47 -12.57 3.02 21.34
N GLU A 48 -12.50 1.93 22.08
CA GLU A 48 -11.73 0.73 21.74
C GLU A 48 -12.27 0.03 20.48
N SER A 49 -11.38 -0.63 19.74
CA SER A 49 -11.77 -1.56 18.69
C SER A 49 -12.20 -2.91 19.29
N ASN A 50 -12.90 -3.73 18.50
CA ASN A 50 -13.18 -5.11 18.90
C ASN A 50 -11.89 -5.93 19.05
N GLU A 51 -10.84 -5.61 18.29
CA GLU A 51 -9.56 -6.33 18.34
C GLU A 51 -8.79 -6.10 19.63
N LEU A 52 -9.01 -4.97 20.32
CA LEU A 52 -8.44 -4.78 21.65
C LEU A 52 -9.02 -5.77 22.67
N ARG A 53 -10.32 -6.09 22.54
CA ARG A 53 -11.04 -7.01 23.45
C ARG A 53 -10.93 -8.47 23.05
N LYS A 54 -10.87 -8.72 21.74
CA LYS A 54 -10.76 -10.05 21.12
C LYS A 54 -9.65 -9.98 20.09
N GLN A 55 -8.42 -10.23 20.54
CA GLN A 55 -7.25 -10.16 19.69
C GLN A 55 -7.38 -11.10 18.48
N ALA A 56 -7.41 -10.50 17.29
CA ALA A 56 -7.45 -11.24 16.04
C ALA A 56 -6.09 -11.88 15.70
N TYR A 57 -5.00 -11.18 16.01
CA TYR A 57 -3.63 -11.56 15.64
C TYR A 57 -2.82 -12.11 16.81
N GLY A 58 -1.69 -12.75 16.48
CA GLY A 58 -0.85 -13.49 17.43
C GLY A 58 -0.06 -12.64 18.42
N GLU A 59 0.23 -11.38 18.06
CA GLU A 59 1.12 -10.50 18.81
C GLU A 59 0.63 -10.17 20.23
N ARG A 60 1.55 -10.11 21.20
CA ARG A 60 1.26 -9.60 22.55
C ARG A 60 0.73 -8.17 22.50
N LEU A 61 -0.28 -7.92 23.33
CA LEU A 61 -0.84 -6.60 23.56
C LEU A 61 -0.12 -5.87 24.71
N TYR A 62 0.26 -4.61 24.47
CA TYR A 62 0.81 -3.69 25.46
C TYR A 62 -0.19 -2.55 25.67
N VAL A 63 -1.25 -2.76 26.46
CA VAL A 63 -2.38 -1.82 26.60
C VAL A 63 -1.94 -0.40 27.01
N GLU A 64 -0.97 -0.34 27.92
CA GLU A 64 -0.42 0.92 28.45
C GLU A 64 0.61 1.59 27.53
N SER A 65 0.93 0.98 26.39
CA SER A 65 1.92 1.53 25.45
C SER A 65 1.26 2.43 24.41
N VAL A 66 1.99 3.45 23.94
CA VAL A 66 1.64 4.18 22.71
C VAL A 66 1.51 3.24 21.52
N TYR A 67 2.26 2.14 21.48
CA TYR A 67 2.17 1.10 20.45
C TYR A 67 1.68 -0.20 21.07
N ARG A 68 0.36 -0.39 21.05
CA ARG A 68 -0.30 -1.55 21.66
C ARG A 68 0.05 -2.88 20.98
N THR A 69 0.31 -2.87 19.67
CA THR A 69 0.94 -3.99 18.95
C THR A 69 2.17 -3.47 18.23
N ARG A 70 3.34 -3.65 18.86
CA ARG A 70 4.59 -3.01 18.45
C ARG A 70 5.00 -3.49 17.06
N ALA A 71 5.21 -4.79 16.86
CA ALA A 71 5.69 -5.35 15.60
C ALA A 71 4.73 -5.04 14.44
N ASN A 72 3.42 -5.18 14.66
CA ASN A 72 2.41 -4.80 13.67
C ASN A 72 2.40 -3.29 13.37
N THR A 73 2.66 -2.43 14.34
CA THR A 73 2.80 -0.97 14.12
C THR A 73 4.03 -0.67 13.25
N TRP A 74 5.19 -1.21 13.61
CA TRP A 74 6.46 -0.91 12.92
C TRP A 74 6.51 -1.43 11.49
N SER A 75 5.95 -2.62 11.24
CA SER A 75 5.97 -3.26 9.92
C SER A 75 5.19 -2.49 8.85
N ASN A 76 4.30 -1.56 9.25
CA ASN A 76 3.59 -0.68 8.33
C ASN A 76 4.49 0.35 7.62
N LEU A 77 5.71 0.57 8.11
CA LEU A 77 6.73 1.36 7.41
C LEU A 77 7.06 0.77 6.02
N ALA A 78 6.84 -0.53 5.79
CA ALA A 78 7.00 -1.14 4.48
C ALA A 78 6.13 -0.47 3.40
N TYR A 79 4.86 -0.17 3.71
CA TYR A 79 3.97 0.54 2.79
C TYR A 79 4.40 1.98 2.56
N VAL A 80 4.87 2.66 3.61
CA VAL A 80 5.38 4.04 3.53
C VAL A 80 6.58 4.09 2.59
N LEU A 81 7.52 3.15 2.68
CA LEU A 81 8.67 3.08 1.78
C LEU A 81 8.23 2.94 0.32
N VAL A 82 7.31 2.02 0.04
CA VAL A 82 6.77 1.79 -1.31
C VAL A 82 6.06 3.04 -1.82
N GLY A 83 5.24 3.67 -0.98
CA GLY A 83 4.52 4.89 -1.32
C GLY A 83 5.45 6.06 -1.63
N LEU A 84 6.48 6.28 -0.82
CA LEU A 84 7.48 7.33 -1.03
C LEU A 84 8.23 7.13 -2.35
N TYR A 85 8.65 5.91 -2.67
CA TYR A 85 9.28 5.63 -3.97
C TYR A 85 8.33 5.95 -5.13
N ALA A 86 7.07 5.53 -5.05
CA ALA A 86 6.08 5.81 -6.09
C ALA A 86 5.80 7.31 -6.26
N VAL A 87 5.67 8.07 -5.16
CA VAL A 87 5.51 9.54 -5.17
C VAL A 87 6.73 10.20 -5.81
N VAL A 88 7.94 9.91 -5.33
CA VAL A 88 9.16 10.57 -5.81
C VAL A 88 9.42 10.23 -7.28
N LEU A 89 9.16 8.99 -7.71
CA LEU A 89 9.20 8.61 -9.13
C LEU A 89 8.17 9.37 -9.96
N GLY A 90 6.92 9.49 -9.48
CA GLY A 90 5.89 10.25 -10.17
C GLY A 90 6.22 11.75 -10.28
N VAL A 91 6.77 12.35 -9.21
CA VAL A 91 7.26 13.74 -9.24
C VAL A 91 8.43 13.90 -10.20
N ASN A 92 9.33 12.91 -10.27
CA ASN A 92 10.40 12.90 -11.26
C ASN A 92 9.84 12.84 -12.69
N ASP A 93 8.81 12.02 -12.94
CA ASP A 93 8.16 11.92 -14.24
C ASP A 93 7.43 13.23 -14.63
N LEU A 94 6.85 13.95 -13.65
CA LEU A 94 6.26 15.28 -13.89
C LEU A 94 7.29 16.30 -14.42
N ARG A 95 8.57 16.18 -14.04
CA ARG A 95 9.62 17.12 -14.46
C ARG A 95 10.16 16.85 -15.86
N ARG A 96 9.77 15.74 -16.50
CA ARG A 96 10.27 15.33 -17.82
C ARG A 96 9.46 16.02 -18.91
N LYS A 97 10.18 16.65 -19.86
CA LYS A 97 9.64 17.53 -20.92
C LYS A 97 8.98 16.76 -22.06
N ASP A 98 9.53 15.60 -22.43
CA ASP A 98 8.95 14.71 -23.43
C ASP A 98 8.52 13.40 -22.78
N ARG A 99 7.28 13.00 -23.06
CA ARG A 99 6.65 11.78 -22.57
C ARG A 99 6.00 10.98 -23.72
N ALA A 100 6.20 11.43 -24.97
CA ALA A 100 5.76 10.68 -26.13
C ALA A 100 6.54 9.36 -26.21
N GLY A 101 5.85 8.26 -26.53
CA GLY A 101 6.46 6.92 -26.57
C GLY A 101 6.72 6.28 -25.20
N GLU A 102 6.29 6.88 -24.09
CA GLU A 102 6.40 6.25 -22.77
C GLU A 102 5.17 5.40 -22.43
N GLY A 103 5.38 4.41 -21.56
CA GLY A 103 4.32 3.62 -20.95
C GLY A 103 3.27 4.48 -20.25
N HIS A 104 2.03 3.97 -20.17
CA HIS A 104 0.84 4.72 -19.76
C HIS A 104 1.01 5.39 -18.39
N LEU A 105 1.53 4.68 -17.39
CA LEU A 105 1.75 5.23 -16.05
C LEU A 105 2.70 6.45 -16.06
N ARG A 106 3.79 6.40 -16.84
CA ARG A 106 4.76 7.50 -16.95
C ARG A 106 4.19 8.70 -17.72
N ARG A 107 3.26 8.46 -18.66
CA ARG A 107 2.49 9.53 -19.33
C ARG A 107 1.45 10.17 -18.41
N ARG A 108 1.03 9.47 -17.34
CA ARG A 108 0.06 9.92 -16.34
C ARG A 108 0.65 10.00 -14.93
N PRO A 109 1.68 10.85 -14.69
CA PRO A 109 2.35 10.89 -13.38
C PRO A 109 1.43 11.19 -12.20
N ALA A 110 0.34 11.94 -12.41
CA ALA A 110 -0.65 12.25 -11.38
C ALA A 110 -1.26 10.99 -10.76
N LEU A 111 -1.59 9.97 -11.56
CA LEU A 111 -2.10 8.69 -11.08
C LEU A 111 -1.02 7.90 -10.33
N GLY A 112 0.24 7.97 -10.78
CA GLY A 112 1.38 7.37 -10.08
C GLY A 112 1.67 8.03 -8.72
N ILE A 113 1.54 9.35 -8.63
CA ILE A 113 1.67 10.10 -7.37
C ILE A 113 0.50 9.75 -6.44
N LEU A 114 -0.74 9.75 -6.95
CA LEU A 114 -1.92 9.37 -6.17
C LEU A 114 -1.79 7.96 -5.61
N TYR A 115 -1.26 7.02 -6.41
CA TYR A 115 -0.98 5.65 -5.97
C TYR A 115 0.04 5.63 -4.83
N GLY A 116 1.14 6.38 -4.96
CA GLY A 116 2.13 6.49 -3.91
C GLY A 116 1.59 7.11 -2.61
N VAL A 117 0.77 8.15 -2.72
CA VAL A 117 0.06 8.77 -1.59
C VAL A 117 -0.88 7.76 -0.94
N ALA A 118 -1.62 6.98 -1.72
CA ALA A 118 -2.51 5.93 -1.21
C ALA A 118 -1.73 4.84 -0.44
N CYS A 119 -0.55 4.43 -0.91
CA CYS A 119 0.33 3.50 -0.18
C CYS A 119 0.86 4.10 1.13
N CYS A 120 1.25 5.38 1.13
CA CYS A 120 1.64 6.08 2.36
C CYS A 120 0.46 6.19 3.34
N TYR A 121 -0.74 6.47 2.84
CA TYR A 121 -1.97 6.52 3.62
C TYR A 121 -2.31 5.14 4.23
N LEU A 122 -2.14 4.06 3.48
CA LEU A 122 -2.23 2.69 3.99
C LEU A 122 -1.24 2.45 5.15
N GLY A 123 0.04 2.75 4.95
CA GLY A 123 1.04 2.59 6.02
C GLY A 123 0.71 3.41 7.27
N PHE A 124 0.29 4.66 7.11
CA PHE A 124 -0.10 5.51 8.23
C PHE A 124 -1.38 5.01 8.93
N GLY A 125 -2.45 4.76 8.17
CA GLY A 125 -3.75 4.36 8.72
C GLY A 125 -3.67 3.02 9.44
N SER A 126 -3.01 2.04 8.83
CA SER A 126 -2.82 0.71 9.41
C SER A 126 -1.85 0.73 10.59
N GLY A 127 -0.74 1.47 10.49
CA GLY A 127 0.18 1.69 11.61
C GLY A 127 -0.51 2.34 12.80
N LEU A 128 -1.34 3.36 12.58
CA LEU A 128 -2.09 4.04 13.63
C LEU A 128 -3.14 3.13 14.28
N PHE A 129 -3.79 2.27 13.50
CA PHE A 129 -4.68 1.26 14.05
C PHE A 129 -3.93 0.28 14.95
N HIS A 130 -2.79 -0.25 14.52
CA HIS A 130 -2.01 -1.17 15.34
C HIS A 130 -1.37 -0.51 16.57
N ALA A 131 -1.06 0.78 16.47
CA ALA A 131 -0.60 1.57 17.61
C ALA A 131 -1.71 1.75 18.65
N SER A 132 -2.91 2.10 18.20
CA SER A 132 -4.00 2.54 19.06
C SER A 132 -5.01 1.47 19.44
N LEU A 133 -5.26 0.50 18.55
CA LEU A 133 -6.39 -0.43 18.58
C LEU A 133 -7.72 0.24 18.95
N THR A 134 -7.95 1.44 18.40
CA THR A 134 -9.19 2.19 18.58
C THR A 134 -10.17 1.92 17.45
N HIS A 135 -11.46 2.15 17.71
CA HIS A 135 -12.53 2.06 16.72
C HIS A 135 -12.28 3.02 15.54
N TRP A 136 -11.86 4.24 15.83
CA TRP A 136 -11.53 5.22 14.78
C TRP A 136 -10.29 4.79 13.98
N GLY A 137 -9.23 4.30 14.66
CA GLY A 137 -8.08 3.71 13.99
C GLY A 137 -8.48 2.59 13.03
N GLN A 138 -9.37 1.68 13.45
CA GLN A 138 -9.85 0.59 12.61
C GLN A 138 -10.64 1.07 11.38
N GLN A 139 -11.37 2.18 11.51
CA GLN A 139 -12.05 2.78 10.36
C GLN A 139 -11.03 3.35 9.37
N LEU A 140 -9.99 4.01 9.87
CA LEU A 140 -8.92 4.57 9.07
C LEU A 140 -8.13 3.46 8.34
N ASP A 141 -7.69 2.42 9.06
CA ASP A 141 -6.96 1.27 8.52
C ASP A 141 -7.70 0.60 7.36
N VAL A 142 -8.93 0.15 7.60
CA VAL A 142 -9.72 -0.56 6.59
C VAL A 142 -9.99 0.33 5.37
N ALA A 143 -10.28 1.61 5.56
CA ALA A 143 -10.45 2.53 4.44
C ALA A 143 -9.14 2.74 3.66
N ALA A 144 -8.02 2.83 4.36
CA ALA A 144 -6.71 3.01 3.75
C ALA A 144 -6.26 1.78 2.95
N MET A 145 -6.60 0.56 3.40
CA MET A 145 -6.32 -0.69 2.69
C MET A 145 -6.91 -0.70 1.27
N TYR A 146 -8.07 -0.09 1.06
CA TYR A 146 -8.71 -0.05 -0.25
C TYR A 146 -8.05 0.95 -1.21
N SER A 147 -7.43 2.00 -0.67
CA SER A 147 -7.04 3.17 -1.46
C SER A 147 -6.04 2.86 -2.59
N PRO A 148 -4.96 2.05 -2.42
CA PRO A 148 -4.05 1.77 -3.53
C PRO A 148 -4.75 0.96 -4.63
N VAL A 149 -5.67 0.07 -4.26
CA VAL A 149 -6.41 -0.79 -5.19
C VAL A 149 -7.41 0.03 -6.00
N VAL A 150 -8.11 0.99 -5.36
CA VAL A 150 -8.98 1.96 -6.04
C VAL A 150 -8.20 2.79 -7.07
N VAL A 151 -6.99 3.24 -6.73
CA VAL A 151 -6.16 3.99 -7.67
C VAL A 151 -5.68 3.11 -8.84
N LEU A 152 -5.41 1.81 -8.62
CA LEU A 152 -5.11 0.88 -9.70
C LEU A 152 -6.30 0.69 -10.64
N ILE A 153 -7.52 0.62 -10.11
CA ILE A 153 -8.74 0.61 -10.93
C ILE A 153 -8.82 1.89 -11.77
N ALA A 154 -8.62 3.05 -11.17
CA ALA A 154 -8.61 4.34 -11.87
C ALA A 154 -7.54 4.38 -12.99
N LEU A 155 -6.36 3.81 -12.74
CA LEU A 155 -5.30 3.69 -13.74
C LEU A 155 -5.71 2.79 -14.91
N HIS A 156 -6.34 1.66 -14.65
CA HIS A 156 -6.87 0.81 -15.71
C HIS A 156 -7.98 1.52 -16.50
N LEU A 157 -8.90 2.20 -15.82
CA LEU A 157 -9.99 2.92 -16.48
C LEU A 157 -9.47 4.08 -17.36
N ASP A 158 -8.40 4.77 -16.98
CA ASP A 158 -7.76 5.80 -17.84
C ASP A 158 -7.20 5.22 -19.15
N ARG A 159 -6.88 3.92 -19.19
CA ARG A 159 -6.44 3.25 -20.43
C ARG A 159 -7.59 3.09 -21.41
N PHE A 160 -8.76 2.69 -20.91
CA PHE A 160 -9.97 2.48 -21.72
C PHE A 160 -10.61 3.81 -22.14
N LEU A 161 -10.69 4.75 -21.20
CA LEU A 161 -11.27 6.08 -21.40
C LEU A 161 -10.31 7.13 -20.84
N PRO A 162 -9.42 7.70 -21.68
CA PRO A 162 -8.43 8.69 -21.24
C PRO A 162 -9.07 9.96 -20.67
N ALA A 163 -9.10 10.05 -19.34
CA ALA A 163 -9.74 11.11 -18.58
C ALA A 163 -9.11 11.25 -17.18
N TRP A 164 -7.78 11.23 -17.10
CA TRP A 164 -7.05 11.12 -15.83
C TRP A 164 -7.50 12.09 -14.71
N PRO A 165 -7.90 13.36 -14.95
CA PRO A 165 -8.38 14.22 -13.87
C PRO A 165 -9.69 13.71 -13.27
N LEU A 166 -10.59 13.21 -14.12
CA LEU A 166 -11.84 12.57 -13.70
C LEU A 166 -11.54 11.32 -12.88
N TRP A 167 -10.62 10.48 -13.34
CA TRP A 167 -10.27 9.24 -12.62
C TRP A 167 -9.58 9.49 -11.28
N VAL A 168 -8.77 10.54 -11.17
CA VAL A 168 -8.23 11.02 -9.89
C VAL A 168 -9.36 11.46 -8.96
N ALA A 169 -10.28 12.31 -9.44
CA ALA A 169 -11.41 12.78 -8.62
C ALA A 169 -12.31 11.62 -8.18
N ALA A 170 -12.64 10.70 -9.11
CA ALA A 170 -13.44 9.52 -8.83
C ALA A 170 -12.77 8.60 -7.81
N ALA A 171 -11.45 8.39 -7.90
CA ALA A 171 -10.71 7.59 -6.92
C ALA A 171 -10.74 8.22 -5.52
N VAL A 172 -10.58 9.54 -5.41
CA VAL A 172 -10.65 10.27 -4.13
C VAL A 172 -12.06 10.17 -3.54
N VAL A 173 -13.09 10.40 -4.35
CA VAL A 173 -14.50 10.26 -3.91
C VAL A 173 -14.79 8.83 -3.48
N ALA A 174 -14.36 7.82 -4.24
CA ALA A 174 -14.54 6.41 -3.89
C ALA A 174 -13.84 6.08 -2.56
N CYS A 175 -12.61 6.55 -2.33
CA CYS A 175 -11.92 6.37 -1.05
C CYS A 175 -12.68 7.03 0.11
N ALA A 176 -13.21 8.24 -0.08
CA ALA A 176 -14.01 8.93 0.92
C ALA A 176 -15.31 8.17 1.24
N LEU A 177 -16.01 7.67 0.23
CA LEU A 177 -17.22 6.86 0.40
C LEU A 177 -16.89 5.54 1.13
N LEU A 178 -15.80 4.86 0.76
CA LEU A 178 -15.37 3.64 1.45
C LEU A 178 -15.00 3.89 2.91
N TYR A 179 -14.44 5.06 3.25
CA TYR A 179 -14.22 5.48 4.64
C TYR A 179 -15.53 5.73 5.40
N VAL A 180 -16.48 6.45 4.79
CA VAL A 180 -17.78 6.77 5.40
C VAL A 180 -18.61 5.50 5.64
N TYR A 181 -18.68 4.62 4.64
CA TYR A 181 -19.49 3.40 4.68
C TYR A 181 -18.76 2.17 5.20
N LYS A 182 -17.54 2.32 5.73
CA LYS A 182 -16.71 1.22 6.23
C LYS A 182 -17.47 0.25 7.13
N TRP A 183 -18.29 0.76 8.03
CA TRP A 183 -19.02 -0.04 9.03
C TRP A 183 -20.27 -0.75 8.47
N SER A 184 -20.69 -0.38 7.26
CA SER A 184 -21.79 -1.02 6.54
C SER A 184 -21.31 -2.13 5.60
N MET A 185 -20.00 -2.42 5.57
CA MET A 185 -19.38 -3.34 4.63
C MET A 185 -18.43 -4.32 5.32
N SER A 186 -18.32 -5.53 4.77
CA SER A 186 -17.31 -6.51 5.19
C SER A 186 -16.00 -6.26 4.45
N SER A 187 -14.91 -6.02 5.18
CA SER A 187 -13.58 -5.93 4.57
C SER A 187 -13.13 -7.23 3.92
N GLY A 188 -13.60 -8.38 4.44
CA GLY A 188 -13.39 -9.69 3.83
C GLY A 188 -14.13 -9.89 2.50
N THR A 189 -15.05 -8.99 2.14
CA THR A 189 -15.74 -9.01 0.84
C THR A 189 -15.23 -7.89 -0.06
N VAL A 190 -15.13 -6.66 0.45
CA VAL A 190 -14.76 -5.48 -0.35
C VAL A 190 -13.33 -5.58 -0.89
N LEU A 191 -12.35 -5.94 -0.05
CA LEU A 191 -10.96 -6.00 -0.50
C LEU A 191 -10.77 -7.07 -1.60
N PRO A 192 -11.22 -8.33 -1.44
CA PRO A 192 -11.13 -9.31 -2.52
C PRO A 192 -11.88 -8.88 -3.78
N ALA A 193 -13.04 -8.23 -3.66
CA ALA A 193 -13.77 -7.72 -4.81
C ALA A 193 -12.97 -6.66 -5.59
N LEU A 194 -12.35 -5.70 -4.89
CA LEU A 194 -11.49 -4.70 -5.51
C LEU A 194 -10.26 -5.31 -6.20
N ILE A 195 -9.60 -6.30 -5.56
CA ILE A 195 -8.46 -7.02 -6.13
C ILE A 195 -8.90 -7.79 -7.39
N LEU A 196 -10.06 -8.44 -7.34
CA LEU A 196 -10.66 -9.12 -8.49
C LEU A 196 -10.95 -8.14 -9.63
N THR A 197 -11.50 -6.95 -9.33
CA THR A 197 -11.72 -5.90 -10.33
C THR A 197 -10.42 -5.48 -11.01
N VAL A 198 -9.35 -5.23 -10.25
CA VAL A 198 -8.02 -4.92 -10.84
C VAL A 198 -7.55 -6.07 -11.73
N THR A 199 -7.73 -7.32 -11.29
CA THR A 199 -7.31 -8.50 -12.05
C THR A 199 -8.07 -8.63 -13.37
N VAL A 200 -9.40 -8.47 -13.34
CA VAL A 200 -10.26 -8.51 -14.52
C VAL A 200 -9.88 -7.40 -15.50
N LEU A 201 -9.68 -6.17 -15.01
CA LEU A 201 -9.26 -5.04 -15.84
C LEU A 201 -7.86 -5.27 -16.44
N ALA A 202 -6.93 -5.88 -15.69
CA ALA A 202 -5.61 -6.23 -16.20
C ALA A 202 -5.65 -7.32 -17.28
N VAL A 203 -6.54 -8.31 -17.14
CA VAL A 203 -6.76 -9.33 -18.17
C VAL A 203 -7.42 -8.71 -19.41
N ALA A 204 -8.44 -7.88 -19.24
CA ALA A 204 -9.11 -7.17 -20.32
C ALA A 204 -8.14 -6.27 -21.11
N ASP A 205 -7.29 -5.52 -20.41
CA ASP A 205 -6.24 -4.70 -21.02
C ASP A 205 -5.30 -5.49 -21.94
N ARG A 206 -4.95 -6.73 -21.53
CA ARG A 206 -4.12 -7.64 -22.33
C ARG A 206 -4.87 -8.25 -23.52
N LEU A 207 -6.09 -8.71 -23.33
CA LEU A 207 -6.90 -9.31 -24.40
C LEU A 207 -7.24 -8.30 -25.49
N LEU A 208 -7.48 -7.05 -25.09
CA LEU A 208 -7.81 -5.95 -25.99
C LEU A 208 -6.58 -5.24 -26.55
N HIS A 209 -5.36 -5.73 -26.26
CA HIS A 209 -4.09 -5.18 -26.75
C HIS A 209 -3.95 -3.66 -26.52
N MET A 210 -4.50 -3.16 -25.41
CA MET A 210 -4.54 -1.72 -25.12
C MET A 210 -3.22 -1.18 -24.55
N GLY A 211 -2.29 -2.07 -24.19
CA GLY A 211 -1.01 -1.73 -23.57
C GLY A 211 0.18 -2.22 -24.37
N GLY A 212 1.30 -1.53 -24.18
CA GLY A 212 2.60 -1.98 -24.67
C GLY A 212 3.11 -3.22 -23.92
N ALA A 213 4.31 -3.69 -24.28
CA ALA A 213 4.91 -4.84 -23.63
C ALA A 213 5.26 -4.54 -22.16
N MET A 214 4.50 -5.10 -21.22
CA MET A 214 4.76 -5.06 -19.78
C MET A 214 5.38 -6.36 -19.28
N GLN A 215 6.29 -6.28 -18.32
CA GLN A 215 7.04 -7.42 -17.79
C GLN A 215 6.20 -8.28 -16.84
N PHE A 216 5.75 -9.44 -17.32
CA PHE A 216 4.87 -10.36 -16.57
C PHE A 216 5.43 -10.84 -15.22
N ARG A 217 6.76 -10.90 -15.07
CA ARG A 217 7.42 -11.28 -13.81
C ARG A 217 6.93 -10.48 -12.59
N TRP A 218 6.58 -9.21 -12.79
CA TRP A 218 6.09 -8.35 -11.71
C TRP A 218 4.65 -8.69 -11.31
N MET A 219 3.82 -9.06 -12.27
CA MET A 219 2.47 -9.57 -11.99
C MET A 219 2.54 -10.91 -11.24
N ALA A 220 3.41 -11.82 -11.69
CA ALA A 220 3.64 -13.10 -11.01
C ALA A 220 4.17 -12.89 -9.58
N ALA A 221 5.13 -11.99 -9.40
CA ALA A 221 5.65 -11.63 -8.08
C ALA A 221 4.55 -11.07 -7.16
N ALA A 222 3.68 -10.19 -7.66
CA ALA A 222 2.56 -9.65 -6.90
C ALA A 222 1.59 -10.77 -6.45
N ALA A 223 1.22 -11.67 -7.36
CA ALA A 223 0.34 -12.79 -7.05
C ALA A 223 0.93 -13.73 -5.99
N VAL A 224 2.20 -14.11 -6.14
CA VAL A 224 2.91 -14.95 -5.16
C VAL A 224 2.97 -14.25 -3.79
N CYS A 225 3.30 -12.97 -3.76
CA CYS A 225 3.33 -12.20 -2.51
C CYS A 225 1.97 -12.15 -1.82
N LEU A 226 0.87 -11.94 -2.56
CA LEU A 226 -0.49 -11.92 -1.99
C LEU A 226 -0.91 -13.28 -1.44
N VAL A 227 -0.61 -14.38 -2.15
CA VAL A 227 -0.90 -15.74 -1.66
C VAL A 227 -0.12 -16.02 -0.38
N LEU A 228 1.18 -15.76 -0.37
CA LEU A 228 2.01 -15.96 0.82
C LEU A 228 1.56 -15.07 1.98
N ALA A 229 1.22 -13.80 1.72
CA ALA A 229 0.69 -12.89 2.73
C ALA A 229 -0.55 -13.49 3.40
N TYR A 230 -1.53 -13.93 2.60
CA TYR A 230 -2.74 -14.55 3.11
C TYR A 230 -2.43 -15.77 3.97
N LEU A 231 -1.55 -16.67 3.52
CA LEU A 231 -1.17 -17.86 4.27
C LEU A 231 -0.55 -17.51 5.64
N PHE A 232 0.41 -16.58 5.68
CA PHE A 232 1.02 -16.15 6.94
C PHE A 232 0.02 -15.46 7.88
N ARG A 233 -0.88 -14.64 7.34
CA ARG A 233 -1.96 -14.03 8.12
C ARG A 233 -2.87 -15.09 8.73
N GLN A 234 -3.25 -16.13 7.99
CA GLN A 234 -4.10 -17.20 8.53
C GLN A 234 -3.39 -17.99 9.62
N LEU A 235 -2.11 -18.33 9.41
CA LEU A 235 -1.30 -18.98 10.45
C LEU A 235 -1.17 -18.13 11.71
N ASP A 236 -1.14 -16.79 11.58
CA ASP A 236 -1.12 -15.87 12.71
C ASP A 236 -2.44 -15.86 13.49
N ILE A 237 -3.57 -15.78 12.77
CA ILE A 237 -4.92 -15.83 13.33
C ILE A 237 -5.12 -17.16 14.08
N ASP A 238 -4.67 -18.26 13.48
CA ASP A 238 -4.75 -19.62 14.05
C ASP A 238 -3.76 -19.87 15.19
N ARG A 239 -2.88 -18.90 15.52
CA ARG A 239 -1.81 -19.03 16.53
C ARG A 239 -0.84 -20.18 16.24
N ARG A 240 -0.55 -20.42 14.96
CA ARG A 240 0.25 -21.55 14.44
C ARG A 240 1.57 -21.15 13.79
N PHE A 241 1.97 -19.88 13.86
CA PHE A 241 3.19 -19.39 13.23
C PHE A 241 4.35 -19.19 14.21
N THR A 242 4.25 -18.20 15.09
CA THR A 242 5.28 -17.82 16.07
C THR A 242 4.65 -17.51 17.43
N GLY A 243 5.47 -17.36 18.47
CA GLY A 243 5.00 -16.97 19.80
C GLY A 243 4.54 -15.50 19.87
N PRO A 244 3.71 -15.13 20.85
CA PRO A 244 3.18 -13.76 20.97
C PRO A 244 4.27 -12.70 21.26
N ASP A 245 5.43 -13.11 21.73
CA ASP A 245 6.53 -12.23 22.16
C ASP A 245 7.58 -11.97 21.06
N THR A 246 7.43 -12.60 19.90
CA THR A 246 8.41 -12.47 18.81
C THR A 246 8.14 -11.22 17.96
N TRP A 247 9.19 -10.59 17.45
CA TRP A 247 9.05 -9.51 16.48
C TRP A 247 8.58 -10.00 15.10
N LEU A 248 8.94 -11.23 14.76
CA LEU A 248 8.41 -11.90 13.58
C LEU A 248 7.02 -12.45 13.93
N GLN A 249 5.97 -11.83 13.39
CA GLN A 249 4.58 -12.29 13.47
C GLN A 249 4.08 -12.60 12.05
N GLY A 250 3.06 -13.46 11.92
CA GLY A 250 2.51 -13.75 10.59
C GLY A 250 1.82 -12.52 9.99
N HIS A 251 1.22 -11.68 10.84
CA HIS A 251 0.63 -10.40 10.41
C HIS A 251 1.68 -9.34 10.03
N VAL A 252 2.88 -9.39 10.62
CA VAL A 252 4.05 -8.61 10.15
C VAL A 252 4.44 -9.02 8.73
N LEU A 253 4.53 -10.33 8.46
CA LEU A 253 4.80 -10.83 7.11
C LEU A 253 3.70 -10.47 6.12
N TRP A 254 2.44 -10.43 6.56
CA TRP A 254 1.34 -9.90 5.76
C TRP A 254 1.63 -8.45 5.31
N HIS A 255 2.05 -7.55 6.21
CA HIS A 255 2.39 -6.17 5.84
C HIS A 255 3.53 -6.10 4.82
N PHE A 256 4.63 -6.81 5.05
CA PHE A 256 5.78 -6.80 4.14
C PHE A 256 5.44 -7.38 2.77
N LEU A 257 4.71 -8.50 2.72
CA LEU A 257 4.38 -9.20 1.48
C LEU A 257 3.33 -8.44 0.67
N THR A 258 2.31 -7.86 1.30
CA THR A 258 1.34 -7.02 0.60
C THR A 258 1.96 -5.69 0.14
N ALA A 259 2.88 -5.09 0.90
CA ALA A 259 3.68 -3.95 0.45
C ALA A 259 4.55 -4.33 -0.77
N ALA A 260 5.19 -5.50 -0.74
CA ALA A 260 5.94 -6.02 -1.88
C ALA A 260 5.05 -6.29 -3.09
N ALA A 261 3.83 -6.79 -2.89
CA ALA A 261 2.85 -6.97 -3.96
C ALA A 261 2.46 -5.63 -4.60
N LEU A 262 2.21 -4.60 -3.79
CA LEU A 262 1.95 -3.23 -4.26
C LEU A 262 3.14 -2.71 -5.07
N ALA A 263 4.36 -2.83 -4.54
CA ALA A 263 5.57 -2.43 -5.27
C ALA A 263 5.70 -3.18 -6.62
N ALA A 264 5.44 -4.48 -6.64
CA ALA A 264 5.49 -5.29 -7.84
C ALA A 264 4.42 -4.86 -8.87
N VAL A 265 3.17 -4.59 -8.46
CA VAL A 265 2.14 -4.06 -9.36
C VAL A 265 2.52 -2.68 -9.91
N TYR A 266 3.08 -1.80 -9.08
CA TYR A 266 3.59 -0.51 -9.55
C TYR A 266 4.69 -0.68 -10.61
N LEU A 267 5.64 -1.58 -10.37
CA LEU A 267 6.71 -1.91 -11.32
C LEU A 267 6.18 -2.58 -12.59
N TYR A 268 5.14 -3.39 -12.50
CA TYR A 268 4.45 -3.96 -13.65
C TYR A 268 3.97 -2.87 -14.60
N HIS A 269 3.19 -1.90 -14.10
CA HIS A 269 2.71 -0.78 -14.91
C HIS A 269 3.84 0.14 -15.39
N ARG A 270 4.86 0.38 -14.55
CA ARG A 270 6.02 1.21 -14.92
C ARG A 270 6.91 0.55 -15.98
N SER A 271 6.89 -0.78 -16.07
CA SER A 271 7.69 -1.56 -17.03
C SER A 271 7.17 -1.52 -18.46
N GLU A 272 6.00 -0.90 -18.70
CA GLU A 272 5.40 -0.79 -20.02
C GLU A 272 6.34 -0.10 -21.02
N ARG A 273 6.52 -0.74 -22.17
CA ARG A 273 7.25 -0.23 -23.34
C ARG A 273 6.29 -0.07 -24.50
N VAL A 274 6.24 1.13 -25.06
CA VAL A 274 5.41 1.49 -26.23
C VAL A 274 6.25 1.39 -27.49
#